data_AF-X1MZN1-F1
#
_entry.id   AF-X1MZN1-F1
#
_cell.length_a   1.000
_cell.length_b   1.000
_cell.length_c   1.000
_cell.angle_alpha   90.00
_cell.angle_beta   90.00
_cell.angle_gamma   90.00
#
_symmetry.space_group_name_H-M   'P 1'
#
loop_
_entity.id
_entity.type
_entity.pdbx_description
1 polymer ?
#
loop_
_entity_poly.entity_id
_entity_poly.type
_entity_poly.pdbx_seq_one_letter_code
_entity_poly.pdbx_strand_id
1 'polypeptide(L)'
;MAGVRGEHVPFQIIVTADQVNISGITLSKTALRSGESILSPENIHLYYEHLIKVYTPSGIHGEKGHWPDALVPLTRPFNIHSGERGRPPELRHQPVWVDIIVPADQAPGTYEGTIEVSSNDVKLGEVNIKLTVWDVTMPAERH
;
A
#
# COMPACT_ATOMS: atom_id res chain seq x y z
N MET A 1 -6.61 -10.61 -7.02
CA MET A 1 -7.42 -9.37 -7.05
C MET A 1 -8.04 -9.25 -8.43
N ALA A 2 -9.12 -8.48 -8.60
CA ALA A 2 -9.71 -8.23 -9.92
C ALA A 2 -10.21 -6.79 -10.01
N GLY A 3 -10.22 -6.24 -11.22
CA GLY A 3 -10.80 -4.94 -11.54
C GLY A 3 -11.15 -4.83 -13.02
N VAL A 4 -11.81 -3.74 -13.38
CA VAL A 4 -12.17 -3.39 -14.76
C VAL A 4 -11.34 -2.19 -15.24
N ARG A 5 -11.32 -1.90 -16.55
CA ARG A 5 -10.61 -0.74 -17.09
C ARG A 5 -11.19 0.56 -16.53
N GLY A 6 -10.34 1.46 -16.04
CA GLY A 6 -10.73 2.72 -15.38
C GLY A 6 -10.98 2.60 -13.87
N GLU A 7 -10.86 1.41 -13.28
CA GLU A 7 -11.08 1.19 -11.85
C GLU A 7 -9.81 1.41 -11.00
N HIS A 8 -10.01 1.80 -9.74
CA HIS A 8 -8.99 1.80 -8.69
C HIS A 8 -9.13 0.52 -7.86
N VAL A 9 -8.04 -0.25 -7.75
CA VAL A 9 -8.03 -1.54 -7.04
C VAL A 9 -7.10 -1.46 -5.82
N PRO A 10 -7.61 -1.06 -4.65
CA PRO A 10 -6.78 -0.84 -3.47
C PRO A 10 -6.56 -2.08 -2.60
N PHE A 11 -5.47 -2.08 -1.84
CA PHE A 11 -5.19 -3.01 -0.75
C PHE A 11 -4.15 -2.42 0.22
N GLN A 12 -3.93 -3.09 1.36
CA GLN A 12 -2.93 -2.69 2.34
C GLN A 12 -1.78 -3.70 2.44
N ILE A 13 -0.56 -3.18 2.59
CA ILE A 13 0.61 -3.93 3.04
C ILE A 13 0.94 -3.45 4.46
N ILE A 14 1.09 -4.36 5.41
CA ILE A 14 1.44 -4.01 6.79
C ILE A 14 2.89 -4.45 7.06
N VAL A 15 3.76 -3.48 7.31
CA VAL A 15 5.12 -3.76 7.76
C VAL A 15 5.11 -3.81 9.29
N THR A 16 5.59 -4.91 9.86
CA THR A 16 5.63 -5.11 11.31
C THR A 16 7.08 -5.23 11.78
N ALA A 17 7.44 -4.46 12.79
CA ALA A 17 8.71 -4.60 13.49
C ALA A 17 8.42 -5.02 14.94
N ASP A 18 8.93 -6.15 15.43
CA ASP A 18 8.67 -6.59 16.80
C ASP A 18 9.90 -6.45 17.69
N GLN A 19 9.80 -5.63 18.74
CA GLN A 19 10.87 -5.33 19.71
C GLN A 19 12.22 -4.94 19.06
N VAL A 20 12.16 -4.33 17.88
CA VAL A 20 13.30 -3.82 17.13
C VAL A 20 12.88 -2.54 16.42
N ASN A 21 13.76 -1.55 16.41
CA ASN A 21 13.59 -0.38 15.57
C ASN A 21 14.11 -0.69 14.16
N ILE A 22 13.30 -0.45 13.15
CA ILE A 22 13.69 -0.62 11.74
C ILE A 22 13.66 0.75 11.09
N SER A 23 14.74 1.12 10.42
CA SER A 23 14.89 2.41 9.75
C SER A 23 15.07 2.25 8.24
N GLY A 24 14.86 3.35 7.50
CA GLY A 24 15.12 3.39 6.07
C GLY A 24 14.29 2.39 5.27
N ILE A 25 13.04 2.17 5.68
CA ILE A 25 12.13 1.25 5.00
C ILE A 25 11.68 1.88 3.68
N THR A 26 11.86 1.15 2.58
CA THR A 26 11.45 1.53 1.23
C THR A 26 10.60 0.42 0.61
N LEU A 27 9.77 0.81 -0.35
CA LEU A 27 8.99 -0.11 -1.16
C LEU A 27 9.33 0.12 -2.62
N SER A 28 9.72 -0.93 -3.33
CA SER A 28 9.97 -0.91 -4.77
C SER A 28 8.92 -1.75 -5.48
N LYS A 29 8.43 -1.23 -6.61
CA LYS A 29 7.32 -1.79 -7.38
C LYS A 29 7.80 -2.18 -8.76
N THR A 30 7.43 -3.38 -9.21
CA THR A 30 7.67 -3.80 -10.60
C THR A 30 6.45 -3.48 -11.47
N ALA A 31 6.66 -3.44 -12.79
CA ALA A 31 5.54 -3.43 -13.73
C ALA A 31 4.74 -4.73 -13.59
N LEU A 32 3.41 -4.67 -13.69
CA LEU A 32 2.61 -5.89 -13.77
C LEU A 32 2.54 -6.33 -15.23
N ARG A 33 2.70 -7.63 -15.50
CA ARG A 33 2.83 -8.17 -16.86
C ARG A 33 1.82 -9.27 -17.15
N SER A 34 1.26 -9.26 -18.35
CA SER A 34 0.37 -10.29 -18.89
C SER A 34 0.79 -10.57 -20.34
N GLY A 35 1.67 -11.56 -20.55
CA GLY A 35 2.32 -11.77 -21.86
C GLY A 35 3.13 -10.54 -22.29
N GLU A 36 2.83 -10.00 -23.47
CA GLU A 36 3.46 -8.76 -23.98
C GLU A 36 2.83 -7.48 -23.40
N SER A 37 1.65 -7.58 -22.76
CA SER A 37 0.97 -6.43 -22.17
C SER A 37 1.60 -6.04 -20.83
N ILE A 38 1.72 -4.73 -20.60
CA ILE A 38 2.35 -4.15 -19.41
C ILE A 38 1.36 -3.17 -18.77
N LEU A 39 1.18 -3.28 -17.46
CA LEU A 39 0.62 -2.23 -16.61
C LEU A 39 1.79 -1.54 -15.92
N SER A 40 1.98 -0.26 -16.22
CA SER A 40 3.13 0.53 -15.75
C SER A 40 3.19 0.56 -14.22
N PRO A 41 4.38 0.43 -13.60
CA PRO A 41 4.50 0.61 -12.16
C PRO A 41 4.04 2.01 -11.73
N GLU A 42 4.05 3.03 -12.60
CA GLU A 42 3.54 4.36 -12.28
C GLU A 42 2.05 4.38 -11.92
N ASN A 43 1.27 3.39 -12.39
CA ASN A 43 -0.13 3.23 -12.02
C ASN A 43 -0.33 2.55 -10.65
N ILE A 44 0.75 2.19 -9.95
CA ILE A 44 0.73 1.61 -8.61
C ILE A 44 1.16 2.69 -7.62
N HIS A 45 0.20 3.31 -6.95
CA HIS A 45 0.44 4.37 -5.99
C HIS A 45 0.63 3.79 -4.59
N LEU A 46 1.64 4.28 -3.88
CA LEU A 46 1.93 3.88 -2.51
C LEU A 46 1.70 5.08 -1.59
N TYR A 47 0.93 4.89 -0.53
CA TYR A 47 0.68 5.89 0.48
C TYR A 47 1.06 5.33 1.85
N TYR A 48 1.86 6.10 2.57
CA TYR A 48 2.06 5.90 3.99
C TYR A 48 0.76 6.26 4.71
N GLU A 49 0.17 5.29 5.37
CA GLU A 49 -1.09 5.48 6.10
C GLU A 49 -0.77 5.91 7.53
N HIS A 50 -0.89 7.22 7.77
CA HIS A 50 -0.45 7.83 9.02
C HIS A 50 -1.46 7.59 10.14
N LEU A 51 -0.93 7.07 11.25
CA LEU A 51 -1.69 6.76 12.45
C LEU A 51 -1.84 8.00 13.34
N ILE A 52 -2.95 8.72 13.16
CA ILE A 52 -3.27 9.93 13.94
C ILE A 52 -3.77 9.52 15.32
N LYS A 53 -3.21 10.13 16.38
CA LYS A 53 -3.67 9.91 17.75
C LYS A 53 -4.90 10.76 18.04
N VAL A 54 -6.05 10.12 18.15
CA VAL A 54 -7.31 10.72 18.56
C VAL A 54 -7.37 10.79 20.08
N TYR A 55 -7.39 12.01 20.62
CA TYR A 55 -7.47 12.27 22.07
C TYR A 55 -8.90 12.39 22.59
N THR A 56 -9.80 12.89 21.75
CA THR A 56 -11.22 13.12 22.08
C THR A 56 -12.08 12.69 20.89
N PRO A 57 -12.91 11.64 21.04
CA PRO A 57 -13.86 11.24 20.01
C PRO A 57 -14.93 12.32 19.79
N SER A 58 -15.33 12.54 18.54
CA SER A 58 -16.36 13.51 18.16
C SER A 58 -17.78 12.92 18.13
N GLY A 59 -17.96 11.61 18.25
CA GLY A 59 -19.27 10.94 18.18
C GLY A 59 -19.31 9.57 18.85
N ILE A 60 -20.50 8.95 18.87
CA ILE A 60 -20.78 7.68 19.59
C ILE A 60 -20.04 6.46 19.03
N HIS A 61 -19.53 6.54 17.80
CA HIS A 61 -18.77 5.47 17.14
C HIS A 61 -17.26 5.73 17.13
N GLY A 62 -16.79 6.83 17.71
CA GLY A 62 -15.37 7.15 17.77
C GLY A 62 -14.72 6.61 19.04
N GLU A 63 -13.47 6.19 18.92
CA GLU A 63 -12.66 5.75 20.05
C GLU A 63 -11.35 6.55 20.16
N LYS A 64 -10.83 6.64 21.38
CA LYS A 64 -9.48 7.17 21.61
C LYS A 64 -8.46 6.15 21.12
N GLY A 65 -7.38 6.61 20.51
CA GLY A 65 -6.33 5.71 20.03
C GLY A 65 -5.70 6.20 18.74
N HIS A 66 -4.92 5.34 18.11
CA HIS A 66 -4.30 5.59 16.82
C HIS A 66 -5.23 5.15 15.70
N TRP A 67 -5.55 6.06 14.78
CA TRP A 67 -6.43 5.84 13.64
C TRP A 67 -5.66 6.02 12.33
N PRO A 68 -5.75 5.06 11.39
CA PRO A 68 -5.15 5.18 10.08
C PRO A 68 -6.03 6.06 9.20
N ASP A 69 -5.70 7.36 9.09
CA ASP A 69 -6.58 8.35 8.47
C ASP A 69 -5.91 9.04 7.28
N ALA A 70 -4.74 9.64 7.49
CA ALA A 70 -4.07 10.40 6.44
C ALA A 70 -3.27 9.47 5.51
N LEU A 71 -3.71 9.37 4.25
CA LEU A 71 -2.96 8.77 3.15
C LEU A 71 -1.94 9.76 2.60
N VAL A 72 -0.68 9.61 3.02
CA VAL A 72 0.43 10.48 2.62
C VAL A 72 1.21 9.82 1.49
N PRO A 73 1.40 10.45 0.30
CA PRO A 73 2.19 9.86 -0.77
C PRO A 73 3.57 9.40 -0.28
N LEU A 74 3.85 8.10 -0.42
CA LEU A 74 5.08 7.49 0.06
C LEU A 74 6.22 7.78 -0.92
N THR A 75 6.88 8.92 -0.72
CA THR A 75 7.97 9.42 -1.60
C THR A 75 9.35 9.37 -0.94
N ARG A 76 9.41 8.99 0.34
CA ARG A 76 10.64 8.94 1.14
C ARG A 76 10.62 7.69 2.02
N PRO A 77 11.79 7.18 2.44
CA PRO A 77 11.86 6.09 3.40
C PRO A 77 11.17 6.46 4.71
N PHE A 78 10.64 5.45 5.42
CA PHE A 78 10.06 5.61 6.76
C PHE A 78 10.71 4.69 7.78
N ASN A 79 10.45 4.94 9.05
CA ASN A 79 10.99 4.18 10.18
C ASN A 79 9.85 3.63 11.03
N ILE A 80 10.05 2.47 11.65
CA ILE A 80 9.16 1.91 12.67
C ILE A 80 9.93 1.88 13.98
N HIS A 81 9.40 2.57 14.98
CA HIS A 81 9.96 2.62 16.33
C HIS A 81 9.13 1.69 17.24
N SER A 82 9.46 0.40 17.21
CA SER A 82 8.78 -0.62 18.02
C SER A 82 9.33 -0.71 19.45
N GLY A 83 10.31 0.13 19.79
CA GLY A 83 10.95 0.10 21.10
C GLY A 83 11.92 -1.08 21.25
N GLU A 84 12.58 -1.14 22.40
CA GLU A 84 13.56 -2.16 22.75
C GLU A 84 12.92 -3.30 23.54
N ARG A 85 13.56 -4.48 23.52
CA ARG A 85 13.18 -5.65 24.32
C ARG A 85 12.86 -5.24 25.77
N GLY A 86 11.64 -5.55 26.22
CA GLY A 86 11.19 -5.30 27.59
C GLY A 86 10.35 -4.02 27.78
N ARG A 87 10.09 -3.24 26.72
CA ARG A 87 9.06 -2.17 26.72
C ARG A 87 7.92 -2.52 25.76
N PRO A 88 6.67 -2.16 26.08
CA PRO A 88 5.57 -2.33 25.13
C PRO A 88 5.80 -1.42 23.91
N PRO A 89 5.65 -1.94 22.68
CA PRO A 89 5.78 -1.13 21.47
C PRO A 89 4.65 -0.10 21.38
N GLU A 90 4.98 1.17 21.08
CA GLU A 90 3.95 2.20 20.86
C GLU A 90 3.28 2.03 19.49
N LEU A 91 4.07 1.83 18.42
CA LEU A 91 3.59 1.71 17.04
C LEU A 91 4.45 0.70 16.27
N ARG A 92 4.14 -0.59 16.40
CA ARG A 92 4.89 -1.68 15.76
C ARG A 92 4.43 -2.06 14.35
N HIS A 93 3.23 -1.64 13.98
CA HIS A 93 2.60 -1.93 12.69
C HIS A 93 2.49 -0.64 11.89
N GLN A 94 3.09 -0.61 10.72
CA GLN A 94 2.94 0.48 9.79
C GLN A 94 2.22 0.01 8.53
N PRO A 95 0.93 0.37 8.38
CA PRO A 95 0.23 0.12 7.13
C PRO A 95 0.73 1.05 6.01
N VAL A 96 0.76 0.51 4.81
CA VAL A 96 0.99 1.19 3.54
C VAL A 96 -0.19 0.87 2.65
N TRP A 97 -0.92 1.90 2.25
CA TRP A 97 -2.01 1.77 1.29
C TRP A 97 -1.44 1.69 -0.12
N VAL A 98 -1.87 0.69 -0.88
CA VAL A 98 -1.51 0.50 -2.27
C VAL A 98 -2.77 0.72 -3.10
N ASP A 99 -2.67 1.55 -4.12
CA ASP A 99 -3.76 1.79 -5.06
C ASP A 99 -3.28 1.53 -6.49
N ILE A 100 -3.86 0.51 -7.13
CA ILE A 100 -3.55 0.18 -8.52
C ILE A 100 -4.64 0.77 -9.41
N ILE A 101 -4.25 1.74 -10.24
CA ILE A 101 -5.13 2.31 -11.26
C ILE A 101 -5.07 1.42 -12.49
N VAL A 102 -6.21 0.91 -12.94
CA VAL A 102 -6.29 0.19 -14.22
C VAL A 102 -6.59 1.21 -15.32
N PRO A 103 -5.68 1.45 -16.28
CA PRO A 103 -5.95 2.37 -17.39
C PRO A 103 -7.22 1.99 -18.18
N ALA A 104 -7.91 3.01 -18.71
CA ALA A 104 -9.15 2.81 -19.47
C ALA A 104 -8.96 2.01 -20.78
N ASP A 105 -7.72 1.89 -21.25
CA ASP A 105 -7.28 1.18 -22.45
C ASP A 105 -6.44 -0.08 -22.13
N GLN A 106 -6.30 -0.44 -20.85
CA GLN A 106 -5.51 -1.59 -20.43
C GLN A 106 -6.06 -2.90 -21.02
N ALA A 107 -5.24 -3.67 -21.73
CA ALA A 107 -5.70 -4.95 -22.29
C ALA A 107 -6.26 -5.88 -21.18
N PRO A 108 -7.36 -6.62 -21.43
CA PRO A 108 -7.85 -7.59 -20.47
C PRO A 108 -6.85 -8.74 -20.32
N GLY A 109 -6.71 -9.28 -19.11
CA GLY A 109 -5.72 -10.32 -18.83
C GLY A 109 -5.42 -10.48 -17.35
N THR A 110 -4.50 -11.39 -17.04
CA THR A 110 -3.98 -11.57 -15.68
C THR A 110 -2.58 -11.02 -15.61
N TYR A 111 -2.42 -9.93 -14.87
CA TYR A 111 -1.18 -9.22 -14.68
C TYR A 111 -0.51 -9.64 -13.38
N GLU A 112 0.76 -9.98 -13.48
CA GLU A 112 1.58 -10.42 -12.34
C GLU A 112 2.80 -9.51 -12.16
N GLY A 113 3.15 -9.25 -10.91
CA GLY A 113 4.29 -8.44 -10.52
C GLY A 113 4.47 -8.46 -9.01
N THR A 114 5.30 -7.57 -8.49
CA THR A 114 5.73 -7.60 -7.09
C THR A 114 5.91 -6.21 -6.51
N ILE A 115 5.69 -6.11 -5.20
CA ILE A 115 6.18 -5.01 -4.37
C ILE A 115 7.18 -5.61 -3.37
N GLU A 116 8.43 -5.18 -3.44
CA GLU A 116 9.48 -5.56 -2.49
C GLU A 116 9.58 -4.51 -1.38
N VAL A 117 9.74 -4.98 -0.15
CA VAL A 117 9.98 -4.15 1.04
C VAL A 117 11.42 -4.36 1.48
N SER A 118 12.16 -3.26 1.63
CA SER A 118 13.57 -3.26 2.02
C SER A 118 13.83 -2.28 3.15
N SER A 119 14.88 -2.50 3.94
CA SER A 119 15.38 -1.58 4.96
C SER A 119 16.88 -1.39 4.74
N ASN A 120 17.31 -0.15 4.48
CA ASN A 120 18.72 0.17 4.19
C ASN A 120 19.33 -0.79 3.15
N ASP A 121 18.64 -0.98 2.02
CA ASP A 121 19.01 -1.86 0.90
C ASP A 121 19.03 -3.38 1.20
N VAL A 122 18.60 -3.78 2.40
CA VAL A 122 18.38 -5.20 2.74
C VAL A 122 16.92 -5.55 2.56
N LYS A 123 16.63 -6.54 1.72
CA LYS A 123 15.28 -7.07 1.51
C LYS A 123 14.71 -7.64 2.82
N LEU A 124 13.55 -7.13 3.22
CA LEU A 124 12.75 -7.66 4.34
C LEU A 124 11.73 -8.69 3.87
N GLY A 125 11.20 -8.52 2.65
CA GLY A 125 10.21 -9.41 2.07
C GLY A 125 9.64 -8.86 0.78
N GLU A 126 8.69 -9.60 0.20
CA GLU A 126 7.98 -9.19 -1.02
C GLU A 126 6.53 -9.64 -0.99
N VAL A 127 5.69 -8.90 -1.71
CA VAL A 127 4.29 -9.21 -1.94
C VAL A 127 4.10 -9.46 -3.43
N ASN A 128 3.63 -10.67 -3.76
CA ASN A 128 3.25 -11.03 -5.12
C ASN A 128 1.86 -10.46 -5.44
N ILE A 129 1.78 -9.70 -6.53
CA ILE A 129 0.54 -9.12 -7.03
C ILE A 129 0.04 -9.98 -8.19
N LYS A 130 -1.24 -10.36 -8.11
CA LYS A 130 -1.99 -10.96 -9.20
C LYS A 130 -3.30 -10.21 -9.40
N LEU A 131 -3.38 -9.47 -10.49
CA LEU A 131 -4.52 -8.64 -10.87
C LEU A 131 -5.16 -9.15 -12.16
N THR A 132 -6.42 -9.55 -12.10
CA THR A 132 -7.22 -9.84 -13.29
C THR A 132 -7.93 -8.57 -13.76
N VAL A 133 -7.64 -8.14 -14.99
CA VAL A 133 -8.33 -7.03 -15.68
C VAL A 133 -9.39 -7.64 -16.59
N TRP A 134 -10.66 -7.33 -16.33
CA TRP A 134 -11.77 -7.78 -17.15
C TRP A 134 -11.99 -6.88 -18.37
N ASP A 135 -12.57 -7.44 -19.43
CA ASP A 135 -12.93 -6.72 -20.67
C ASP A 135 -14.20 -5.89 -20.49
N VAL A 136 -14.19 -5.02 -19.49
CA VAL A 136 -15.24 -4.06 -19.14
C VAL A 136 -14.55 -2.74 -18.85
N THR A 137 -15.15 -1.63 -19.28
CA THR A 137 -14.62 -0.29 -19.03
C THR A 137 -15.61 0.49 -18.19
N MET A 138 -15.14 1.06 -17.07
CA MET A 138 -15.93 2.03 -16.31
C MET A 138 -16.19 3.27 -17.16
N PRO A 139 -17.40 3.84 -17.09
CA PRO A 139 -17.66 5.13 -17.71
C PRO A 139 -16.71 6.18 -17.13
N ALA A 140 -16.13 7.02 -17.98
CA ALA A 140 -15.47 8.22 -17.51
C ALA A 140 -16.52 9.08 -16.79
N GLU A 141 -16.23 9.52 -15.56
CA GLU A 141 -17.11 10.40 -14.80
C GLU A 141 -17.41 11.65 -15.66
N ARG A 142 -18.69 11.85 -16.00
CA ARG A 142 -19.18 13.11 -16.58
C ARG A 142 -19.86 13.87 -15.46
N HIS A 143 -19.18 14.90 -14.94
CA HIS A 143 -19.80 15.97 -14.16
C HIS A 143 -20.38 17.03 -15.09
#